data_AF-A0A8H4NV56-F1
#
_entry.id   AF-A0A8H4NV56-F1
#
_cell.length_a   1.000
_cell.length_b   1.000
_cell.length_c   1.000
_cell.angle_alpha   90.00
_cell.angle_beta   90.00
_cell.angle_gamma   90.00
#
_symmetry.space_group_name_H-M   'P 1'
#
loop_
_entity.id
_entity.type
_entity.pdbx_description
1 polymer ?
#
loop_
_entity_poly.entity_id
_entity_poly.type
_entity_poly.pdbx_seq_one_letter_code
_entity_poly.pdbx_strand_id
1 'polypeptide(L)'
;MQVSSPITDATMGLSLNDEKVPFVSTTALEVAETSTKILAIIFEYALNKFDDTPERLAAGMPKFLVVVEKFVAADKQVRMCLPAFPFKSANKVYKVFGTLPDKAEELALDRLNTMCARIGEIYRPGAKLTIISDGLVYNDLLSIPDRDTWAYGEALRAMALDKKFNHIDFSRLRDLVNFPIPEELKEITYVANATNFRRYLLNKYGKDDLNIDEEIAKNPDTLMTYRGYRRFLESDLQHIFPRGQGRSSNGYKRDIKYLAKEMLIRGYAFAGAVKAAFPEHLRLSIHQSTGEHKVSMSLLNTKTGFTTPWHCSVAQMADGEWLSAPMGDFQKDPKLEVVCEDGRPSYFREKAPESNESNGI
;
A
#
# COMPACT_ATOMS: atom_id res chain seq x y z
N MET A 1 -50.43 -11.79 -83.76
CA MET A 1 -50.00 -10.58 -83.02
C MET A 1 -48.73 -10.93 -82.27
N GLN A 2 -47.74 -10.03 -82.34
CA GLN A 2 -46.38 -10.12 -81.80
C GLN A 2 -46.28 -10.80 -80.44
N VAL A 3 -45.21 -11.59 -80.20
CA VAL A 3 -44.35 -11.37 -79.03
C VAL A 3 -42.90 -11.74 -79.38
N SER A 4 -42.03 -10.77 -79.17
CA SER A 4 -40.58 -10.78 -79.22
C SER A 4 -39.95 -11.50 -78.02
N SER A 5 -38.91 -12.30 -78.27
CA SER A 5 -37.92 -12.69 -77.24
C SER A 5 -37.10 -11.48 -76.80
N PRO A 6 -36.56 -11.47 -75.56
CA PRO A 6 -35.10 -11.64 -75.47
C PRO A 6 -34.56 -12.38 -74.21
N ILE A 7 -33.42 -13.01 -74.44
CA ILE A 7 -32.16 -13.01 -73.65
C ILE A 7 -32.20 -13.56 -72.22
N THR A 8 -31.57 -14.72 -72.09
CA THR A 8 -30.96 -15.28 -70.87
C THR A 8 -29.69 -14.53 -70.50
N ASP A 9 -29.51 -14.16 -69.24
CA ASP A 9 -28.17 -14.14 -68.64
C ASP A 9 -28.22 -14.47 -67.14
N ALA A 10 -27.22 -15.23 -66.71
CA ALA A 10 -27.10 -15.83 -65.39
C ALA A 10 -26.48 -14.83 -64.40
N THR A 11 -26.94 -14.84 -63.14
CA THR A 11 -26.19 -14.24 -62.04
C THR A 11 -26.16 -15.18 -60.85
N MET A 12 -24.93 -15.60 -60.52
CA MET A 12 -24.56 -16.39 -59.36
C MET A 12 -25.04 -15.75 -58.06
N GLY A 13 -25.68 -16.56 -57.22
CA GLY A 13 -25.94 -16.21 -55.83
C GLY A 13 -24.63 -16.20 -55.04
N LEU A 14 -24.22 -15.00 -54.60
CA LEU A 14 -23.26 -14.83 -53.52
C LEU A 14 -24.06 -14.56 -52.23
N SER A 15 -24.17 -15.60 -51.40
CA SER A 15 -24.64 -15.48 -50.02
C SER A 15 -23.59 -14.71 -49.22
N LEU A 16 -23.87 -13.45 -48.92
CA LEU A 16 -23.14 -12.71 -47.89
C LEU A 16 -23.52 -13.32 -46.53
N ASN A 17 -22.58 -14.04 -45.92
CA ASN A 17 -22.65 -14.38 -44.52
C ASN A 17 -22.59 -13.07 -43.72
N ASP A 18 -23.72 -12.64 -43.17
CA ASP A 18 -23.77 -11.66 -42.10
C ASP A 18 -23.02 -12.23 -40.89
N GLU A 19 -21.76 -11.85 -40.73
CA GLU A 19 -21.05 -11.98 -39.47
C GLU A 19 -21.81 -11.16 -38.41
N LYS A 20 -22.56 -11.87 -37.56
CA LYS A 20 -23.19 -11.29 -36.37
C LYS A 20 -22.10 -10.70 -35.48
N VAL A 21 -21.91 -9.39 -35.56
CA VAL A 21 -21.23 -8.61 -34.53
C VAL A 21 -21.96 -8.90 -33.21
N PRO A 22 -21.29 -9.38 -32.15
CA PRO A 22 -21.96 -9.73 -30.91
C PRO A 22 -22.55 -8.47 -30.28
N PHE A 23 -23.87 -8.47 -30.11
CA PHE A 23 -24.59 -7.40 -29.43
C PHE A 23 -24.22 -7.41 -27.95
N VAL A 24 -23.31 -6.53 -27.53
CA VAL A 24 -22.97 -6.34 -26.12
C VAL A 24 -24.17 -5.69 -25.42
N SER A 25 -24.70 -6.34 -24.40
CA SER A 25 -25.82 -5.83 -23.60
C SER A 25 -25.49 -4.45 -23.00
N THR A 26 -26.44 -3.51 -23.00
CA THR A 26 -26.31 -2.18 -22.37
C THR A 26 -25.77 -2.27 -20.94
N THR A 27 -26.20 -3.28 -20.17
CA THR A 27 -25.72 -3.55 -18.80
C THR A 27 -24.22 -3.87 -18.74
N ALA A 28 -23.68 -4.59 -19.73
CA ALA A 28 -22.26 -4.93 -19.75
C ALA A 28 -21.39 -3.71 -20.07
N LEU A 29 -21.87 -2.81 -20.93
CA LEU A 29 -21.19 -1.54 -21.21
C LEU A 29 -21.15 -0.63 -19.98
N GLU A 30 -22.26 -0.52 -19.24
CA GLU A 30 -22.35 0.25 -17.99
C GLU A 30 -21.41 -0.28 -16.91
N VAL A 31 -21.31 -1.61 -16.77
CA VAL A 31 -20.38 -2.26 -15.84
C VAL A 31 -18.93 -1.93 -16.19
N ALA A 32 -18.54 -2.05 -17.46
CA ALA A 32 -17.19 -1.75 -17.92
C ALA A 32 -16.83 -0.27 -17.74
N GLU A 33 -17.75 0.64 -18.07
CA GLU A 33 -17.57 2.08 -17.91
C GLU A 33 -17.39 2.47 -16.44
N THR A 34 -18.27 1.95 -15.57
CA THR A 34 -18.19 2.20 -14.12
C THR A 34 -16.89 1.64 -13.54
N SER A 35 -16.51 0.42 -13.90
CA SER A 35 -15.27 -0.22 -13.44
C SER A 35 -14.03 0.57 -13.86
N THR A 36 -14.03 1.13 -15.08
CA THR A 36 -12.97 1.99 -15.60
C THR A 36 -12.86 3.28 -14.79
N LYS A 37 -13.99 3.94 -14.49
CA LYS A 37 -14.02 5.15 -13.66
C LYS A 37 -13.52 4.90 -12.24
N ILE A 38 -13.90 3.77 -11.63
CA ILE A 38 -13.41 3.37 -10.29
C ILE A 38 -11.89 3.17 -10.33
N LEU A 39 -11.39 2.41 -11.31
CA LEU A 39 -9.95 2.15 -11.40
C LEU A 39 -9.14 3.42 -11.67
N ALA A 40 -9.68 4.35 -12.46
CA ALA A 40 -9.06 5.67 -12.67
C ALA A 40 -8.90 6.44 -11.35
N ILE A 41 -9.93 6.47 -10.50
CA ILE A 41 -9.82 7.07 -9.15
C ILE A 41 -8.71 6.40 -8.36
N ILE A 42 -8.63 5.06 -8.34
CA ILE A 42 -7.56 4.34 -7.61
C ILE A 42 -6.16 4.73 -8.13
N PHE A 43 -6.00 4.89 -9.44
CA PHE A 43 -4.73 5.24 -10.06
C PHE A 43 -4.26 6.68 -9.77
N GLU A 44 -5.15 7.60 -9.42
CA GLU A 44 -4.75 8.92 -8.91
C GLU A 44 -4.00 8.85 -7.57
N TYR A 45 -4.19 7.75 -6.83
CA TYR A 45 -3.50 7.49 -5.56
C TYR A 45 -2.30 6.55 -5.72
N ALA A 46 -2.02 6.10 -6.94
CA ALA A 46 -0.92 5.21 -7.23
C ALA A 46 0.45 5.86 -6.98
N LEU A 47 1.48 5.03 -6.87
CA LEU A 47 2.87 5.43 -6.70
C LEU A 47 3.43 5.96 -8.02
N ASN A 48 3.00 7.16 -8.41
CA ASN A 48 3.34 7.84 -9.68
C ASN A 48 4.66 8.62 -9.57
N LYS A 49 5.76 7.91 -9.29
CA LYS A 49 7.08 8.53 -9.04
C LYS A 49 8.18 8.13 -10.01
N PHE A 50 7.84 7.32 -11.00
CA PHE A 50 8.78 6.81 -11.98
C PHE A 50 8.27 7.19 -13.36
N ASP A 51 9.20 7.55 -14.26
CA ASP A 51 8.87 7.96 -15.62
C ASP A 51 8.07 6.89 -16.37
N ASP A 52 8.27 5.61 -16.01
CA ASP A 52 7.57 4.45 -16.58
C ASP A 52 6.29 4.03 -15.83
N THR A 53 5.76 4.89 -14.94
CA THR A 53 4.54 4.57 -14.19
C THR A 53 3.30 4.44 -15.09
N PRO A 54 3.05 5.35 -16.07
CA PRO A 54 1.89 5.23 -16.96
C PRO A 54 1.84 3.88 -17.69
N GLU A 55 2.98 3.41 -18.20
CA GLU A 55 3.10 2.15 -18.94
C GLU A 55 2.80 0.95 -18.04
N ARG A 56 3.28 0.96 -16.79
CA ARG A 56 3.02 -0.11 -15.81
C ARG A 56 1.56 -0.17 -15.38
N LEU A 57 0.93 0.99 -15.16
CA LEU A 57 -0.49 1.05 -14.84
C LEU A 57 -1.34 0.54 -16.02
N ALA A 58 -0.99 0.93 -17.25
CA ALA A 58 -1.63 0.43 -18.46
C ALA A 58 -1.49 -1.09 -18.62
N ALA A 59 -0.30 -1.65 -18.34
CA ALA A 59 -0.05 -3.09 -18.42
C ALA A 59 -0.89 -3.90 -17.41
N GLY A 60 -1.09 -3.36 -16.19
CA GLY A 60 -1.89 -3.99 -15.15
C GLY A 60 -3.41 -3.83 -15.31
N MET A 61 -3.83 -2.75 -15.99
CA MET A 61 -5.23 -2.32 -16.07
C MET A 61 -6.21 -3.43 -16.45
N PRO A 62 -5.98 -4.28 -17.48
CA PRO A 62 -6.92 -5.34 -17.83
C PRO A 62 -7.17 -6.34 -16.68
N LYS A 63 -6.11 -6.71 -15.94
CA LYS A 63 -6.22 -7.65 -14.81
C LYS A 63 -6.99 -7.03 -13.65
N PHE A 64 -6.79 -5.74 -13.38
CA PHE A 64 -7.49 -5.04 -12.31
C PHE A 64 -8.96 -4.77 -12.64
N LEU A 65 -9.27 -4.44 -13.89
CA LEU A 65 -10.65 -4.28 -14.35
C LEU A 65 -11.45 -5.56 -14.14
N VAL A 66 -10.91 -6.73 -14.49
CA VAL A 66 -11.58 -8.03 -14.25
C VAL A 66 -11.95 -8.20 -12.77
N VAL A 67 -11.13 -7.73 -11.83
CA VAL A 67 -11.46 -7.81 -10.40
C VAL A 67 -12.57 -6.83 -10.02
N VAL A 68 -12.49 -5.58 -10.48
CA VAL A 68 -13.48 -4.54 -10.18
C VAL A 68 -14.84 -4.88 -10.80
N GLU A 69 -14.86 -5.34 -12.05
CA GLU A 69 -16.06 -5.72 -12.80
C GLU A 69 -16.87 -6.80 -12.09
N LYS A 70 -16.23 -7.76 -11.41
CA LYS A 70 -16.95 -8.77 -10.61
C LYS A 70 -17.82 -8.13 -9.52
N PHE A 71 -17.35 -7.07 -8.88
CA PHE A 71 -18.12 -6.37 -7.85
C PHE A 71 -19.21 -5.51 -8.48
N VAL A 72 -18.87 -4.78 -9.54
CA VAL A 72 -19.80 -3.87 -10.24
C VAL A 72 -20.95 -4.63 -10.90
N ALA A 73 -20.65 -5.73 -11.61
CA ALA A 73 -21.67 -6.60 -12.21
C ALA A 73 -22.62 -7.23 -11.18
N ALA A 74 -22.18 -7.35 -9.93
CA ALA A 74 -22.98 -7.89 -8.83
C ALA A 74 -23.66 -6.81 -7.97
N ASP A 75 -23.55 -5.52 -8.32
CA ASP A 75 -23.96 -4.37 -7.49
C ASP A 75 -23.45 -4.46 -6.04
N LYS A 76 -22.20 -4.91 -5.87
CA LYS A 76 -21.54 -5.07 -4.57
C LYS A 76 -20.45 -4.03 -4.37
N GLN A 77 -20.21 -3.69 -3.11
CA GLN A 77 -19.11 -2.81 -2.71
C GLN A 77 -17.78 -3.37 -3.22
N VAL A 78 -16.96 -2.51 -3.85
CA VAL A 78 -15.62 -2.89 -4.29
C VAL A 78 -14.73 -3.09 -3.08
N ARG A 79 -14.14 -4.29 -2.94
CA ARG A 79 -13.28 -4.63 -1.80
C ARG A 79 -11.82 -4.63 -2.22
N MET A 80 -10.99 -3.89 -1.47
CA MET A 80 -9.54 -3.79 -1.67
C MET A 80 -8.80 -4.29 -0.44
N CYS A 81 -7.58 -4.79 -0.61
CA CYS A 81 -6.70 -5.14 0.49
C CYS A 81 -5.30 -4.55 0.33
N LEU A 82 -4.74 -4.00 1.41
CA LEU A 82 -3.43 -3.36 1.44
C LEU A 82 -2.62 -3.86 2.63
N PRO A 83 -1.53 -4.62 2.43
CA PRO A 83 -0.58 -4.87 3.48
C PRO A 83 0.27 -3.65 3.74
N ALA A 84 0.18 -3.11 4.95
CA ALA A 84 0.78 -1.84 5.33
C ALA A 84 0.64 -1.61 6.84
N PHE A 85 1.25 -0.52 7.31
CA PHE A 85 1.18 -0.05 8.70
C PHE A 85 1.66 -1.12 9.72
N PRO A 86 2.94 -1.55 9.62
CA PRO A 86 3.50 -2.54 10.52
C PRO A 86 3.76 -1.98 11.93
N PHE A 87 4.57 -0.92 12.00
CA PHE A 87 5.12 -0.25 13.19
C PHE A 87 5.96 0.95 12.71
N LYS A 88 6.24 1.94 13.57
CA LYS A 88 7.21 3.02 13.29
C LYS A 88 8.64 2.49 13.17
N SER A 89 9.46 3.15 12.35
CA SER A 89 10.90 2.88 12.20
C SER A 89 11.63 2.80 13.54
N ALA A 90 12.59 1.88 13.62
CA ALA A 90 13.56 1.78 14.72
C ALA A 90 14.39 3.06 14.93
N ASN A 91 14.57 3.88 13.88
CA ASN A 91 15.39 5.08 13.91
C ASN A 91 14.61 6.27 14.47
N LYS A 92 14.45 6.28 15.80
CA LYS A 92 13.86 7.40 16.57
C LYS A 92 14.81 8.60 16.72
N VAL A 93 16.07 8.44 16.33
CA VAL A 93 17.08 9.51 16.39
C VAL A 93 16.90 10.48 15.23
N TYR A 94 16.48 9.99 14.06
CA TYR A 94 16.49 10.78 12.83
C TYR A 94 15.24 10.62 11.96
N LYS A 95 14.56 9.46 11.94
CA LYS A 95 13.47 9.23 10.98
C LYS A 95 12.09 9.61 11.50
N VAL A 96 11.78 9.25 12.74
CA VAL A 96 10.44 9.31 13.33
C VAL A 96 10.48 9.84 14.77
N PHE A 97 9.38 10.41 15.25
CA PHE A 97 9.30 10.95 16.62
C PHE A 97 9.26 9.88 17.71
N GLY A 98 8.70 8.70 17.44
CA GLY A 98 8.46 7.69 18.46
C GLY A 98 7.96 6.36 17.89
N THR A 99 7.30 5.57 18.74
CA THR A 99 6.78 4.23 18.39
C THR A 99 5.33 4.24 17.90
N LEU A 100 4.56 5.27 18.26
CA LEU A 100 3.13 5.36 17.97
C LEU A 100 2.88 6.09 16.64
N PRO A 101 1.73 5.83 15.98
CA PRO A 101 1.26 6.63 14.85
C PRO A 101 1.18 8.12 15.20
N ASP A 102 1.59 8.97 14.26
CA ASP A 102 1.54 10.42 14.36
C ASP A 102 0.77 11.00 13.16
N LYS A 103 0.91 12.31 12.89
CA LYS A 103 0.20 12.97 11.78
C LYS A 103 0.44 12.30 10.43
N ALA A 104 1.60 11.67 10.22
CA ALA A 104 1.89 10.99 8.97
C ALA A 104 0.91 9.83 8.73
N GLU A 105 0.63 9.01 9.75
CA GLU A 105 -0.36 7.95 9.64
C GLU A 105 -1.78 8.48 9.49
N GLU A 106 -2.13 9.59 10.17
CA GLU A 106 -3.44 10.23 10.01
C GLU A 106 -3.67 10.66 8.56
N LEU A 107 -2.73 11.40 7.96
CA LEU A 107 -2.81 11.83 6.56
C LEU A 107 -2.88 10.65 5.59
N ALA A 108 -2.15 9.56 5.89
CA ALA A 108 -2.19 8.37 5.07
C ALA A 108 -3.52 7.63 5.13
N LEU A 109 -4.12 7.51 6.32
CA LEU A 109 -5.44 6.92 6.49
C LEU A 109 -6.52 7.79 5.85
N ASP A 110 -6.46 9.10 6.03
CA ASP A 110 -7.37 10.06 5.40
C ASP A 110 -7.31 9.96 3.87
N ARG A 111 -6.11 9.91 3.31
CA ARG A 111 -5.90 9.76 1.86
C ARG A 111 -6.56 8.48 1.31
N LEU A 112 -6.38 7.35 2.00
CA LEU A 112 -6.98 6.07 1.60
C LEU A 112 -8.51 6.05 1.79
N ASN A 113 -9.00 6.67 2.87
CA ASN A 113 -10.43 6.80 3.14
C ASN A 113 -11.11 7.66 2.08
N THR A 114 -10.49 8.80 1.73
CA THR A 114 -10.95 9.73 0.69
C THR A 114 -11.01 9.05 -0.67
N MET A 115 -10.01 8.24 -1.03
CA MET A 115 -10.07 7.43 -2.26
C MET A 115 -11.33 6.56 -2.33
N CYS A 116 -11.67 5.88 -1.23
CA CYS A 116 -12.86 5.03 -1.17
C CYS A 116 -14.17 5.85 -1.18
N ALA A 117 -14.19 6.99 -0.50
CA ALA A 117 -15.33 7.90 -0.48
C ALA A 117 -15.65 8.42 -1.89
N ARG A 118 -14.62 8.85 -2.64
CA ARG A 118 -14.76 9.29 -4.04
C ARG A 118 -15.32 8.21 -4.97
N ILE A 119 -14.98 6.94 -4.73
CA ILE A 119 -15.60 5.84 -5.46
C ILE A 119 -17.11 5.76 -5.16
N GLY A 120 -17.51 6.00 -3.90
CA GLY A 120 -18.92 6.06 -3.49
C GLY A 120 -19.74 7.17 -4.16
N GLU A 121 -19.09 8.24 -4.61
CA GLU A 121 -19.74 9.34 -5.33
C GLU A 121 -20.19 8.93 -6.74
N ILE A 122 -19.47 8.00 -7.38
CA ILE A 122 -19.75 7.53 -8.75
C ILE A 122 -20.39 6.14 -8.81
N TYR A 123 -20.31 5.37 -7.73
CA TYR A 123 -20.80 4.00 -7.65
C TYR A 123 -21.45 3.76 -6.28
N ARG A 124 -22.78 3.61 -6.26
CA ARG A 124 -23.60 3.63 -5.04
C ARG A 124 -23.16 2.61 -3.95
N PRO A 125 -22.81 1.35 -4.26
CA PRO A 125 -22.26 0.43 -3.25
C PRO A 125 -20.90 0.87 -2.67
N GLY A 126 -20.19 1.75 -3.37
CA GLY A 126 -18.93 2.34 -2.97
C GLY A 126 -17.77 1.36 -2.94
N ALA A 127 -16.76 1.72 -2.14
CA ALA A 127 -15.57 0.91 -1.93
C ALA A 127 -15.18 0.86 -0.45
N LYS A 128 -14.46 -0.20 -0.09
CA LYS A 128 -13.88 -0.36 1.24
C LYS A 128 -12.51 -1.02 1.18
N LEU A 129 -11.57 -0.48 1.92
CA LEU A 129 -10.18 -0.95 1.97
C LEU A 129 -9.89 -1.66 3.28
N THR A 130 -9.40 -2.90 3.21
CA THR A 130 -8.86 -3.60 4.38
C THR A 130 -7.36 -3.41 4.46
N ILE A 131 -6.89 -2.70 5.50
CA ILE A 131 -5.47 -2.62 5.85
C ILE A 131 -5.08 -3.89 6.61
N ILE A 132 -4.09 -4.61 6.11
CA ILE A 132 -3.60 -5.85 6.70
C ILE A 132 -2.24 -5.57 7.33
N SER A 133 -2.20 -5.47 8.67
CA SER A 133 -0.94 -5.18 9.35
C SER A 133 0.03 -6.34 9.21
N ASP A 134 1.21 -6.03 8.69
CA ASP A 134 2.34 -6.94 8.49
C ASP A 134 3.39 -6.82 9.62
N GLY A 135 3.07 -6.10 10.70
CA GLY A 135 3.98 -5.84 11.81
C GLY A 135 4.56 -7.12 12.42
N LEU A 136 3.72 -8.04 12.88
CA LEU A 136 4.20 -9.31 13.48
C LEU A 136 5.00 -10.19 12.53
N VAL A 137 4.85 -9.99 11.21
CA VAL A 137 5.59 -10.76 10.21
C VAL A 137 7.07 -10.38 10.26
N TYR A 138 7.40 -9.11 10.55
CA TYR A 138 8.75 -8.58 10.38
C TYR A 138 9.37 -7.95 11.63
N ASN A 139 8.60 -7.64 12.67
CA ASN A 139 9.06 -6.79 13.77
C ASN A 139 10.31 -7.34 14.47
N ASP A 140 10.40 -8.65 14.70
CA ASP A 140 11.57 -9.32 15.27
C ASP A 140 12.83 -9.18 14.38
N LEU A 141 12.69 -9.26 13.05
CA LEU A 141 13.78 -9.01 12.10
C LEU A 141 14.30 -7.56 12.20
N LEU A 142 13.42 -6.60 12.49
CA LEU A 142 13.78 -5.18 12.61
C LEU A 142 14.05 -4.74 14.05
N SER A 143 14.14 -5.68 15.00
CA SER A 143 14.36 -5.40 16.43
C SER A 143 13.29 -4.49 17.04
N ILE A 144 12.07 -4.56 16.54
CA ILE A 144 10.89 -3.87 17.08
C ILE A 144 10.15 -4.83 18.03
N PRO A 145 9.95 -4.47 19.31
CA PRO A 145 9.24 -5.31 20.26
C PRO A 145 7.82 -5.67 19.81
N ASP A 146 7.34 -6.87 20.13
CA ASP A 146 5.95 -7.29 19.86
C ASP A 146 4.95 -6.33 20.54
N ARG A 147 5.29 -5.82 21.73
CA ARG A 147 4.49 -4.84 22.47
C ARG A 147 4.37 -3.48 21.74
N ASP A 148 5.45 -3.02 21.11
CA ASP A 148 5.43 -1.77 20.33
C ASP A 148 4.55 -1.95 19.07
N THR A 149 4.62 -3.12 18.44
CA THR A 149 3.77 -3.48 17.30
C THR A 149 2.28 -3.52 17.71
N TRP A 150 1.97 -4.09 18.87
CA TRP A 150 0.62 -4.07 19.45
C TRP A 150 0.13 -2.64 19.66
N ALA A 151 0.91 -1.82 20.39
CA ALA A 151 0.55 -0.45 20.74
C ALA A 151 0.37 0.43 19.50
N TYR A 152 1.26 0.31 18.49
CA TYR A 152 1.12 1.01 17.22
C TYR A 152 -0.20 0.64 16.53
N GLY A 153 -0.50 -0.65 16.44
CA GLY A 153 -1.74 -1.12 15.80
C GLY A 153 -3.00 -0.66 16.52
N GLU A 154 -3.02 -0.72 17.87
CA GLU A 154 -4.17 -0.25 18.66
C GLU A 154 -4.39 1.26 18.49
N ALA A 155 -3.31 2.06 18.58
CA ALA A 155 -3.38 3.50 18.36
C ALA A 155 -3.84 3.87 16.93
N LEU A 156 -3.43 3.10 15.92
CA LEU A 156 -3.85 3.32 14.54
C LEU A 156 -5.35 3.05 14.34
N ARG A 157 -5.88 1.99 14.97
CA ARG A 157 -7.32 1.68 14.95
C ARG A 157 -8.14 2.73 15.70
N ALA A 158 -7.67 3.17 16.86
CA ALA A 158 -8.30 4.25 17.62
C ALA A 158 -8.36 5.54 16.80
N MET A 159 -7.24 5.94 16.18
CA MET A 159 -7.17 7.10 15.29
C MET A 159 -8.18 7.02 14.15
N ALA A 160 -8.33 5.86 13.50
CA ALA A 160 -9.30 5.69 12.43
C ALA A 160 -10.76 5.86 12.89
N LEU A 161 -11.08 5.42 14.11
CA LEU A 161 -12.39 5.61 14.73
C LEU A 161 -12.62 7.08 15.08
N ASP A 162 -11.68 7.72 15.76
CA ASP A 162 -11.77 9.11 16.21
C ASP A 162 -11.92 10.09 15.04
N LYS A 163 -11.20 9.83 13.94
CA LYS A 163 -11.25 10.62 12.70
C LYS A 163 -12.37 10.22 11.75
N LYS A 164 -13.18 9.21 12.10
CA LYS A 164 -14.31 8.70 11.32
C LYS A 164 -13.92 8.25 9.90
N PHE A 165 -12.80 7.55 9.78
CA PHE A 165 -12.37 6.93 8.52
C PHE A 165 -13.19 5.66 8.22
N ASN A 166 -14.47 5.84 7.90
CA ASN A 166 -15.48 4.78 7.81
C ASN A 166 -15.29 3.80 6.64
N HIS A 167 -14.40 4.11 5.69
CA HIS A 167 -14.10 3.25 4.53
C HIS A 167 -12.88 2.34 4.73
N ILE A 168 -12.32 2.32 5.94
CA ILE A 168 -11.14 1.51 6.28
C ILE A 168 -11.53 0.40 7.25
N ASP A 169 -11.26 -0.84 6.86
CA ASP A 169 -11.25 -2.02 7.73
C ASP A 169 -9.81 -2.36 8.11
N PHE A 170 -9.64 -3.06 9.25
CA PHE A 170 -8.33 -3.56 9.67
C PHE A 170 -8.36 -5.07 9.82
N SER A 171 -7.29 -5.71 9.35
CA SER A 171 -6.98 -7.10 9.60
C SER A 171 -5.57 -7.23 10.16
N ARG A 172 -5.38 -8.20 11.04
CA ARG A 172 -4.11 -8.53 11.70
C ARG A 172 -3.73 -9.95 11.36
N LEU A 173 -2.49 -10.33 11.70
CA LEU A 173 -1.99 -11.69 11.47
C LEU A 173 -2.89 -12.76 12.11
N ARG A 174 -3.56 -12.43 13.23
CA ARG A 174 -4.59 -13.28 13.84
C ARG A 174 -5.69 -13.72 12.87
N ASP A 175 -6.14 -12.84 11.98
CA ASP A 175 -7.25 -13.12 11.06
C ASP A 175 -6.79 -13.97 9.85
N LEU A 176 -5.48 -14.21 9.73
CA LEU A 176 -4.88 -15.01 8.65
C LEU A 176 -4.46 -16.41 9.11
N VAL A 177 -4.60 -16.71 10.40
CA VAL A 177 -4.17 -17.97 11.01
C VAL A 177 -5.34 -18.76 11.56
N ASN A 178 -5.15 -20.07 11.73
CA ASN A 178 -6.15 -20.95 12.32
C ASN A 178 -5.49 -21.90 13.32
N PHE A 179 -5.32 -21.44 14.55
CA PHE A 179 -4.89 -22.26 15.69
C PHE A 179 -5.52 -21.74 17.00
N PRO A 180 -5.60 -22.56 18.07
CA PRO A 180 -6.29 -22.18 19.30
C PRO A 180 -5.67 -20.95 19.97
N ILE A 181 -6.43 -19.86 20.05
CA ILE A 181 -6.08 -18.60 20.72
C ILE A 181 -7.36 -17.94 21.27
N PRO A 182 -7.25 -17.01 22.25
CA PRO A 182 -8.41 -16.25 22.73
C PRO A 182 -9.15 -15.50 21.62
N GLU A 183 -10.48 -15.45 21.71
CA GLU A 183 -11.34 -14.73 20.76
C GLU A 183 -11.14 -13.21 20.79
N GLU A 184 -10.74 -12.66 21.92
CA GLU A 184 -10.31 -11.27 22.05
C GLU A 184 -8.83 -11.27 22.44
N LEU A 185 -7.99 -10.64 21.61
CA LEU A 185 -6.60 -10.46 21.98
C LEU A 185 -6.47 -9.19 22.81
N LYS A 186 -5.91 -9.35 24.00
CA LYS A 186 -5.33 -8.26 24.80
C LYS A 186 -3.81 -8.28 24.61
N GLU A 187 -3.14 -7.20 25.00
CA GLU A 187 -1.68 -7.05 24.86
C GLU A 187 -0.89 -8.29 25.29
N ILE A 188 -1.12 -8.79 26.51
CA ILE A 188 -0.43 -9.98 27.06
C ILE A 188 -0.64 -11.20 26.15
N THR A 189 -1.88 -11.47 25.76
CA THR A 189 -2.23 -12.63 24.93
C THR A 189 -1.71 -12.49 23.49
N TYR A 190 -1.63 -11.28 22.97
CA TYR A 190 -1.04 -10.99 21.65
C TYR A 190 0.46 -11.26 21.68
N VAL A 191 1.18 -10.69 22.66
CA VAL A 191 2.63 -10.87 22.82
C VAL A 191 2.98 -12.34 23.06
N ALA A 192 2.24 -13.02 23.95
CA ALA A 192 2.45 -14.44 24.24
C ALA A 192 2.28 -15.34 23.00
N ASN A 193 1.47 -14.91 22.02
CA ASN A 193 1.22 -15.67 20.78
C ASN A 193 1.97 -15.15 19.56
N ALA A 194 2.76 -14.08 19.67
CA ALA A 194 3.46 -13.46 18.55
C ALA A 194 4.28 -14.47 17.73
N THR A 195 5.06 -15.31 18.41
CA THR A 195 5.84 -16.39 17.78
C THR A 195 4.95 -17.48 17.18
N ASN A 196 3.82 -17.82 17.80
CA ASN A 196 2.88 -18.81 17.24
C ASN A 196 2.25 -18.31 15.94
N PHE A 197 1.92 -17.02 15.86
CA PHE A 197 1.44 -16.40 14.62
C PHE A 197 2.46 -16.52 13.49
N ARG A 198 3.73 -16.13 13.75
CA ARG A 198 4.82 -16.24 12.78
C ARG A 198 5.05 -17.69 12.35
N ARG A 199 5.13 -18.62 13.31
CA ARG A 199 5.35 -20.04 13.03
C ARG A 199 4.25 -20.63 12.17
N TYR A 200 2.98 -20.37 12.49
CA TYR A 200 1.87 -20.86 11.69
C TYR A 200 1.94 -20.30 10.26
N LEU A 201 2.17 -18.99 10.12
CA LEU A 201 2.26 -18.33 8.82
C LEU A 201 3.33 -18.98 7.93
N LEU A 202 4.53 -19.14 8.47
CA LEU A 202 5.66 -19.71 7.75
C LEU A 202 5.44 -21.19 7.41
N ASN A 203 4.92 -21.97 8.35
CA ASN A 203 4.68 -23.40 8.11
C ASN A 203 3.57 -23.65 7.08
N LYS A 204 2.54 -22.79 7.02
CA LYS A 204 1.40 -23.00 6.14
C LYS A 204 1.59 -22.42 4.74
N TYR A 205 2.23 -21.24 4.65
CA TYR A 205 2.32 -20.48 3.41
C TYR A 205 3.76 -20.26 2.93
N GLY A 206 4.75 -20.62 3.75
CA GLY A 206 6.15 -20.63 3.35
C GLY A 206 6.48 -21.75 2.38
N LYS A 207 7.71 -21.70 1.88
CA LYS A 207 8.24 -22.67 0.93
C LYS A 207 9.68 -22.98 1.32
N ASP A 208 9.93 -24.20 1.81
CA ASP A 208 11.22 -24.61 2.38
C ASP A 208 12.36 -24.61 1.34
N ASP A 209 12.03 -24.91 0.08
CA ASP A 209 12.95 -24.93 -1.06
C ASP A 209 12.99 -23.58 -1.81
N LEU A 210 12.50 -22.49 -1.21
CA LEU A 210 12.54 -21.16 -1.84
C LEU A 210 13.97 -20.64 -1.96
N ASN A 211 14.51 -20.63 -3.19
CA ASN A 211 15.77 -19.98 -3.49
C ASN A 211 15.56 -18.47 -3.71
N ILE A 212 15.72 -17.70 -2.63
CA ILE A 212 15.48 -16.25 -2.69
C ILE A 212 16.44 -15.49 -3.61
N ASP A 213 17.68 -15.98 -3.79
CA ASP A 213 18.64 -15.35 -4.70
C ASP A 213 18.21 -15.51 -6.16
N GLU A 214 17.65 -16.68 -6.51
CA GLU A 214 17.08 -16.92 -7.83
C GLU A 214 15.83 -16.08 -8.07
N GLU A 215 14.94 -15.96 -7.09
CA GLU A 215 13.77 -15.07 -7.16
C GLU A 215 14.18 -13.61 -7.37
N ILE A 216 15.18 -13.12 -6.64
CA ILE A 216 15.71 -11.76 -6.83
C ILE A 216 16.29 -11.58 -8.24
N ALA A 217 16.91 -12.62 -8.81
CA ALA A 217 17.50 -12.54 -10.14
C ALA A 217 16.46 -12.59 -11.27
N LYS A 218 15.39 -13.37 -11.12
CA LYS A 218 14.43 -13.68 -12.20
C LYS A 218 13.12 -12.90 -12.12
N ASN A 219 12.73 -12.42 -10.94
CA ASN A 219 11.46 -11.73 -10.73
C ASN A 219 11.68 -10.21 -10.51
N PRO A 220 11.26 -9.35 -11.47
CA PRO A 220 11.45 -7.91 -11.35
C PRO A 220 10.79 -7.29 -10.10
N ASP A 221 9.62 -7.79 -9.69
CA ASP A 221 8.92 -7.31 -8.49
C ASP A 221 9.70 -7.62 -7.20
N THR A 222 10.23 -8.84 -7.12
CA THR A 222 11.09 -9.27 -6.02
C THR A 222 12.36 -8.42 -5.97
N LEU A 223 13.00 -8.17 -7.12
CA LEU A 223 14.20 -7.34 -7.22
C LEU A 223 13.95 -5.89 -6.77
N MET A 224 12.84 -5.29 -7.21
CA MET A 224 12.46 -3.92 -6.80
C MET A 224 12.21 -3.84 -5.30
N THR A 225 11.49 -4.82 -4.74
CA THR A 225 11.22 -4.92 -3.30
C THR A 225 12.53 -5.09 -2.51
N TYR A 226 13.42 -5.98 -2.94
CA TYR A 226 14.75 -6.19 -2.36
C TYR A 226 15.59 -4.90 -2.33
N ARG A 227 15.62 -4.16 -3.45
CA ARG A 227 16.31 -2.86 -3.55
C ARG A 227 15.68 -1.82 -2.63
N GLY A 228 14.36 -1.86 -2.45
CA GLY A 228 13.65 -1.07 -1.44
C GLY A 228 14.14 -1.38 -0.04
N TYR A 229 14.00 -2.64 0.40
CA TYR A 229 14.41 -3.09 1.75
C TYR A 229 15.85 -2.70 2.08
N ARG A 230 16.80 -2.94 1.17
CA ARG A 230 18.20 -2.57 1.40
C ARG A 230 18.39 -1.09 1.71
N ARG A 231 17.67 -0.20 1.02
CA ARG A 231 17.79 1.26 1.21
C ARG A 231 17.25 1.67 2.58
N PHE A 232 16.07 1.20 2.95
CA PHE A 232 15.44 1.63 4.20
C PHE A 232 16.10 0.99 5.43
N LEU A 233 16.40 -0.31 5.38
CA LEU A 233 17.05 -1.04 6.48
C LEU A 233 18.40 -0.45 6.86
N GLU A 234 19.20 0.02 5.88
CA GLU A 234 20.50 0.64 6.17
C GLU A 234 20.34 1.84 7.10
N SER A 235 19.31 2.66 6.89
CA SER A 235 19.00 3.83 7.73
C SER A 235 18.27 3.50 9.03
N ASP A 236 17.41 2.47 9.02
CA ASP A 236 16.57 2.12 10.18
C ASP A 236 17.39 1.48 11.30
N LEU A 237 18.35 0.64 10.93
CA LEU A 237 19.08 -0.19 11.88
C LEU A 237 20.38 0.43 12.38
N GLN A 238 20.80 1.58 11.84
CA GLN A 238 22.13 2.13 12.10
C GLN A 238 22.36 2.55 13.57
N HIS A 239 21.28 2.82 14.32
CA HIS A 239 21.35 3.16 15.74
C HIS A 239 21.11 1.96 16.67
N ILE A 240 20.56 0.87 16.14
CA ILE A 240 20.42 -0.41 16.87
C ILE A 240 21.70 -1.25 16.72
N PHE A 241 22.25 -1.30 15.51
CA PHE A 241 23.47 -2.02 15.17
C PHE A 241 24.54 -1.03 14.69
N PRO A 242 25.10 -0.20 15.58
CA PRO A 242 26.03 0.84 15.19
C PRO A 242 27.27 0.27 14.50
N ARG A 243 27.79 1.07 13.56
CA ARG A 243 29.10 0.85 12.95
C ARG A 243 30.19 1.24 13.95
N GLY A 244 31.31 0.55 13.94
CA GLY A 244 32.38 0.78 14.92
C GLY A 244 33.49 -0.27 14.82
N GLN A 245 34.32 -0.38 15.86
CA GLN A 245 35.50 -1.28 15.84
C GLN A 245 35.18 -2.74 15.49
N GLY A 246 33.96 -3.22 15.80
CA GLY A 246 33.51 -4.58 15.45
C GLY A 246 32.68 -4.71 14.16
N ARG A 247 32.33 -3.60 13.48
CA ARG A 247 31.46 -3.62 12.29
C ARG A 247 31.85 -2.53 11.29
N SER A 248 32.49 -2.96 10.20
CA SER A 248 32.83 -2.09 9.08
C SER A 248 31.59 -1.70 8.26
N SER A 249 31.69 -0.63 7.46
CA SER A 249 30.63 -0.20 6.55
C SER A 249 30.23 -1.32 5.56
N ASN A 250 31.20 -2.04 5.00
CA ASN A 250 30.94 -3.16 4.10
C ASN A 250 30.32 -4.36 4.82
N GLY A 251 30.76 -4.64 6.06
CA GLY A 251 30.16 -5.66 6.92
C GLY A 251 28.69 -5.36 7.19
N TYR A 252 28.38 -4.12 7.60
CA TYR A 252 27.01 -3.68 7.82
C TYR A 252 26.14 -3.85 6.56
N LYS A 253 26.61 -3.39 5.39
CA LYS A 253 25.86 -3.55 4.13
C LYS A 253 25.61 -5.01 3.76
N ARG A 254 26.50 -5.93 4.12
CA ARG A 254 26.30 -7.38 3.91
C ARG A 254 25.22 -7.91 4.86
N ASP A 255 25.25 -7.52 6.13
CA ASP A 255 24.25 -7.94 7.12
C ASP A 255 22.85 -7.40 6.75
N ILE A 256 22.77 -6.17 6.24
CA ILE A 256 21.53 -5.59 5.68
C ILE A 256 21.00 -6.39 4.48
N LYS A 257 21.87 -6.87 3.58
CA LYS A 257 21.44 -7.72 2.47
C LYS A 257 20.88 -9.06 2.97
N TYR A 258 21.50 -9.66 3.98
CA TYR A 258 21.00 -10.87 4.61
C TYR A 258 19.59 -10.64 5.17
N LEU A 259 19.41 -9.58 5.97
CA LEU A 259 18.10 -9.26 6.55
C LEU A 259 17.03 -8.97 5.49
N ALA A 260 17.38 -8.25 4.43
CA ALA A 260 16.47 -7.98 3.32
C ALA A 260 15.98 -9.27 2.63
N LYS A 261 16.82 -10.32 2.56
CA LYS A 261 16.43 -11.64 2.05
C LYS A 261 15.47 -12.35 3.00
N GLU A 262 15.75 -12.34 4.29
CA GLU A 262 14.85 -12.90 5.31
C GLU A 262 13.46 -12.24 5.26
N MET A 263 13.41 -10.91 5.08
CA MET A 263 12.14 -10.21 4.88
C MET A 263 11.39 -10.67 3.62
N LEU A 264 12.08 -10.91 2.50
CA LEU A 264 11.41 -11.41 1.29
C LEU A 264 10.87 -12.83 1.48
N ILE A 265 11.60 -13.70 2.17
CA ILE A 265 11.15 -15.07 2.49
C ILE A 265 9.87 -15.02 3.32
N ARG A 266 9.82 -14.20 4.38
CA ARG A 266 8.60 -14.01 5.17
C ARG A 266 7.48 -13.33 4.37
N GLY A 267 7.85 -12.39 3.50
CA GLY A 267 6.93 -11.71 2.60
C GLY A 267 6.25 -12.63 1.59
N TYR A 268 6.95 -13.68 1.13
CA TYR A 268 6.36 -14.73 0.29
C TYR A 268 5.22 -15.44 1.04
N ALA A 269 5.50 -15.93 2.25
CA ALA A 269 4.49 -16.61 3.06
C ALA A 269 3.31 -15.71 3.39
N PHE A 270 3.60 -14.45 3.74
CA PHE A 270 2.57 -13.46 4.03
C PHE A 270 1.70 -13.14 2.81
N ALA A 271 2.29 -12.99 1.62
CA ALA A 271 1.52 -12.80 0.39
C ALA A 271 0.59 -13.98 0.10
N GLY A 272 1.05 -15.22 0.33
CA GLY A 272 0.23 -16.43 0.22
C GLY A 272 -0.95 -16.43 1.19
N ALA A 273 -0.71 -16.09 2.46
CA ALA A 273 -1.74 -16.00 3.48
C ALA A 273 -2.81 -14.96 3.14
N VAL A 274 -2.39 -13.79 2.67
CA VAL A 274 -3.31 -12.74 2.27
C VAL A 274 -4.12 -13.14 1.05
N LYS A 275 -3.50 -13.77 0.04
CA LYS A 275 -4.24 -14.28 -1.13
C LYS A 275 -5.30 -15.30 -0.72
N ALA A 276 -5.00 -16.16 0.26
CA ALA A 276 -5.95 -17.14 0.77
C ALA A 276 -7.12 -16.50 1.56
N ALA A 277 -6.84 -15.47 2.36
CA ALA A 277 -7.84 -14.81 3.19
C ALA A 277 -8.71 -13.79 2.40
N PHE A 278 -8.16 -13.18 1.36
CA PHE A 278 -8.82 -12.13 0.57
C PHE A 278 -8.78 -12.41 -0.94
N PRO A 279 -9.30 -13.57 -1.41
CA PRO A 279 -9.09 -14.05 -2.77
C PRO A 279 -9.70 -13.16 -3.86
N GLU A 280 -10.81 -12.49 -3.56
CA GLU A 280 -11.53 -11.62 -4.50
C GLU A 280 -11.17 -10.14 -4.36
N HIS A 281 -10.33 -9.75 -3.40
CA HIS A 281 -10.03 -8.32 -3.18
C HIS A 281 -9.07 -7.81 -4.24
N LEU A 282 -9.27 -6.58 -4.69
CA LEU A 282 -8.26 -5.88 -5.47
C LEU A 282 -7.02 -5.65 -4.59
N ARG A 283 -5.87 -6.13 -5.07
CA ARG A 283 -4.61 -6.13 -4.33
C ARG A 283 -3.89 -4.79 -4.48
N LEU A 284 -3.78 -4.05 -3.38
CA LEU A 284 -2.94 -2.86 -3.28
C LEU A 284 -1.59 -3.20 -2.63
N SER A 285 -0.61 -2.33 -2.79
CA SER A 285 0.77 -2.50 -2.31
C SER A 285 1.43 -1.15 -2.01
N ILE A 286 2.30 -1.09 -0.99
CA ILE A 286 3.18 0.06 -0.75
C ILE A 286 4.55 -0.06 -1.46
N HIS A 287 4.83 -1.23 -2.03
CA HIS A 287 6.04 -1.49 -2.80
C HIS A 287 5.81 -1.23 -4.28
N GLN A 288 6.84 -0.71 -4.93
CA GLN A 288 6.95 -0.64 -6.39
C GLN A 288 6.72 -2.03 -7.01
N SER A 289 6.07 -2.05 -8.16
CA SER A 289 5.73 -3.25 -8.92
C SER A 289 5.77 -2.98 -10.43
N THR A 290 5.87 -4.03 -11.23
CA THR A 290 5.60 -4.05 -12.68
C THR A 290 4.15 -3.70 -12.99
N GLY A 291 3.26 -3.76 -11.98
CA GLY A 291 1.85 -3.42 -12.13
C GLY A 291 0.98 -4.63 -12.48
N GLU A 292 1.53 -5.84 -12.60
CA GLU A 292 0.77 -6.99 -13.10
C GLU A 292 -0.15 -7.66 -12.07
N HIS A 293 0.18 -7.57 -10.78
CA HIS A 293 -0.50 -8.35 -9.73
C HIS A 293 -1.00 -7.50 -8.56
N LYS A 294 -0.54 -6.25 -8.47
CA LYS A 294 -0.85 -5.33 -7.37
C LYS A 294 -0.75 -3.89 -7.85
N VAL A 295 -1.65 -3.04 -7.37
CA VAL A 295 -1.58 -1.60 -7.59
C VAL A 295 -0.67 -0.99 -6.53
N SER A 296 0.43 -0.36 -6.95
CA SER A 296 1.36 0.30 -6.04
C SER A 296 0.81 1.67 -5.64
N MET A 297 0.71 1.97 -4.35
CA MET A 297 0.07 3.17 -3.80
C MET A 297 1.09 4.13 -3.18
N SER A 298 0.86 5.44 -3.35
CA SER A 298 1.53 6.47 -2.53
C SER A 298 0.62 6.85 -1.36
N LEU A 299 0.98 6.40 -0.15
CA LEU A 299 0.16 6.64 1.03
C LEU A 299 0.20 8.09 1.51
N LEU A 300 1.27 8.81 1.21
CA LEU A 300 1.36 10.24 1.43
C LEU A 300 1.28 10.97 0.09
N ASN A 301 0.61 12.12 0.09
CA ASN A 301 0.65 13.05 -1.03
C ASN A 301 2.00 13.78 -0.99
N THR A 302 3.02 13.21 -1.61
CA THR A 302 4.40 13.71 -1.48
C THR A 302 5.17 13.52 -2.77
N LYS A 303 6.06 14.47 -3.06
CA LYS A 303 7.03 14.38 -4.17
C LYS A 303 8.34 13.73 -3.74
N THR A 304 8.56 13.49 -2.45
CA THR A 304 9.81 12.92 -1.91
C THR A 304 9.84 11.39 -1.98
N GLY A 305 10.97 10.76 -1.63
CA GLY A 305 11.06 9.29 -1.51
C GLY A 305 10.30 8.68 -0.31
N PHE A 306 9.74 9.49 0.58
CA PHE A 306 9.15 9.06 1.85
C PHE A 306 7.63 8.87 1.75
N THR A 307 7.21 7.81 1.07
CA THR A 307 5.80 7.54 0.77
C THR A 307 5.04 6.75 1.83
N THR A 308 5.76 6.15 2.78
CA THR A 308 5.17 5.33 3.85
C THR A 308 5.33 6.05 5.18
N PRO A 309 4.23 6.27 5.92
CA PRO A 309 4.22 7.20 7.07
C PRO A 309 5.06 6.70 8.24
N TRP A 310 5.28 5.39 8.34
CA TRP A 310 6.07 4.81 9.41
C TRP A 310 7.59 4.95 9.25
N HIS A 311 8.06 5.52 8.13
CA HIS A 311 9.48 5.76 7.87
C HIS A 311 9.85 7.25 7.83
N CYS A 312 8.94 8.15 8.17
CA CYS A 312 9.15 9.59 8.11
C CYS A 312 8.29 10.35 9.11
N SER A 313 8.43 11.67 9.08
CA SER A 313 7.51 12.64 9.66
C SER A 313 6.95 13.52 8.54
N VAL A 314 6.01 14.39 8.89
CA VAL A 314 5.42 15.36 7.95
C VAL A 314 5.57 16.79 8.47
N ALA A 315 5.61 17.75 7.56
CA ALA A 315 5.61 19.17 7.83
C ALA A 315 4.46 19.87 7.09
N GLN A 316 3.74 20.76 7.76
CA GLN A 316 2.76 21.64 7.15
C GLN A 316 3.40 22.98 6.83
N MET A 317 3.48 23.31 5.55
CA MET A 317 4.06 24.57 5.06
C MET A 317 3.06 25.72 5.19
N ALA A 318 3.52 26.97 5.07
CA ALA A 318 2.69 28.16 5.23
C ALA A 318 1.55 28.27 4.18
N ASP A 319 1.74 27.66 3.00
CA ASP A 319 0.73 27.54 1.95
C ASP A 319 -0.28 26.40 2.16
N GLY A 320 -0.10 25.61 3.23
CA GLY A 320 -0.90 24.44 3.56
C GLY A 320 -0.45 23.13 2.91
N GLU A 321 0.60 23.13 2.07
CA GLU A 321 1.16 21.89 1.51
C GLU A 321 1.76 21.02 2.63
N TRP A 322 1.56 19.71 2.51
CA TRP A 322 2.20 18.73 3.39
C TRP A 322 3.43 18.14 2.73
N LEU A 323 4.58 18.28 3.39
CA LEU A 323 5.83 17.64 2.98
C LEU A 323 6.13 16.44 3.86
N SER A 324 6.79 15.42 3.31
CA SER A 324 7.24 14.26 4.06
C SER A 324 8.75 14.10 3.98
N ALA A 325 9.42 13.96 5.11
CA ALA A 325 10.87 13.76 5.18
C ALA A 325 11.23 13.08 6.52
N PRO A 326 12.46 12.58 6.72
CA PRO A 326 12.92 12.19 8.05
C PRO A 326 12.74 13.35 9.02
N MET A 327 12.26 13.05 10.23
CA MET A 327 12.12 14.03 11.32
C MET A 327 13.35 14.94 11.45
N GLY A 328 14.56 14.36 11.41
CA GLY A 328 15.81 15.10 11.60
C GLY A 328 16.18 16.05 10.47
N ASP A 329 15.53 15.98 9.31
CA ASP A 329 15.69 17.01 8.27
C ASP A 329 14.85 18.24 8.59
N PHE A 330 13.63 18.06 9.06
CA PHE A 330 12.80 19.17 9.53
C PHE A 330 13.35 19.84 10.79
N GLN A 331 13.98 19.08 11.69
CA GLN A 331 14.65 19.64 12.89
C GLN A 331 15.79 20.61 12.57
N LYS A 332 16.42 20.49 11.39
CA LYS A 332 17.51 21.38 10.97
C LYS A 332 17.00 22.70 10.40
N ASP A 333 15.73 22.76 10.03
CA ASP A 333 15.14 23.97 9.45
C ASP A 333 14.65 24.90 10.56
N PRO A 334 15.27 26.08 10.78
CA PRO A 334 14.87 27.00 11.84
C PRO A 334 13.47 27.59 11.64
N LYS A 335 12.91 27.52 10.42
CA LYS A 335 11.56 27.99 10.10
C LYS A 335 10.48 27.02 10.57
N LEU A 336 10.83 25.77 10.83
CA LEU A 336 9.88 24.76 11.28
C LEU A 336 9.86 24.68 12.81
N GLU A 337 8.68 24.43 13.35
CA GLU A 337 8.46 24.11 14.77
C GLU A 337 7.75 22.77 14.92
N VAL A 338 8.03 22.07 16.01
CA VAL A 338 7.31 20.82 16.34
C VAL A 338 5.94 21.18 16.88
N VAL A 339 4.89 20.60 16.29
CA VAL A 339 3.53 20.65 16.81
C VAL A 339 3.27 19.39 17.63
N CYS A 340 2.78 19.58 18.85
CA CYS A 340 2.34 18.50 19.73
C CYS A 340 0.82 18.34 19.66
N GLU A 341 0.37 17.09 19.56
CA GLU A 341 -1.04 16.70 19.68
C GLU A 341 -1.14 15.69 20.83
N ASP A 342 -2.15 15.80 21.69
CA ASP A 342 -2.32 14.91 22.86
C ASP A 342 -1.06 14.80 23.75
N GLY A 343 -0.33 15.92 23.89
CA GLY A 343 0.88 15.99 24.71
C GLY A 343 2.12 15.31 24.11
N ARG A 344 2.08 14.87 22.85
CA ARG A 344 3.21 14.23 22.15
C ARG A 344 3.56 14.94 20.83
N PRO A 345 4.84 14.96 20.41
CA PRO A 345 5.23 15.41 19.08
C PRO A 345 4.47 14.67 17.98
N SER A 346 3.90 15.40 17.02
CA SER A 346 3.07 14.81 15.96
C SER A 346 3.58 15.16 14.56
N TYR A 347 3.90 16.42 14.31
CA TYR A 347 4.38 16.90 13.01
C TYR A 347 5.16 18.21 13.15
N PHE A 348 5.69 18.72 12.03
CA PHE A 348 6.31 20.04 11.96
C PHE A 348 5.38 21.06 11.30
N ARG A 349 5.48 22.33 11.66
CA ARG A 349 4.76 23.41 10.98
C ARG A 349 5.68 24.57 10.70
N GLU A 350 5.55 25.18 9.53
CA GLU A 350 6.24 26.43 9.23
C GLU A 350 5.72 27.57 10.12
N LYS A 351 6.63 28.26 10.80
CA LYS A 351 6.32 29.40 11.65
C LYS A 351 5.73 30.51 10.79
N ALA A 352 4.74 31.21 11.34
CA ALA A 352 4.27 32.45 10.72
C ALA A 352 5.45 33.42 10.58
N PRO A 353 5.54 34.21 9.49
CA PRO A 353 6.57 35.22 9.37
C PRO A 353 6.49 36.16 10.56
N GLU A 354 7.62 36.41 11.24
CA GLU A 354 7.70 37.42 12.29
C GLU A 354 7.26 38.75 11.68
N SER A 355 6.11 39.26 12.12
CA SER A 355 5.74 40.63 11.83
C SER A 355 6.78 41.51 12.49
N ASN A 356 7.69 42.08 11.69
CA ASN A 356 8.47 43.22 12.10
C ASN A 356 7.47 44.35 12.40
N GLU A 357 6.98 44.40 13.63
CA GLU A 357 6.53 45.66 14.20
C GLU A 357 7.72 46.59 14.10
N SER A 358 7.64 47.49 13.11
CA SER A 358 8.49 48.63 13.02
C SER A 358 8.36 49.35 14.35
N ASN A 359 9.43 49.31 15.16
CA ASN A 359 9.64 50.25 16.25
C ASN A 359 9.74 51.64 15.60
N GLY A 360 8.58 52.24 15.36
CA GLY A 360 8.44 53.66 15.12
C GLY A 360 8.58 54.37 16.46
N ILE A 361 9.80 54.82 16.75
CA ILE A 361 10.05 56.03 17.55
C ILE A 361 11.08 56.86 16.80
#